data_AF-A0A067K0K7-F1
#
_entry.id   AF-A0A067K0K7-F1
#
_cell.length_a   1.000
_cell.length_b   1.000
_cell.length_c   1.000
_cell.angle_alpha   90.00
_cell.angle_beta   90.00
_cell.angle_gamma   90.00
#
_symmetry.space_group_name_H-M   'P 1'
#
loop_
_entity.id
_entity.type
_entity.pdbx_description
1 polymer ?
#
loop_
_entity_poly.entity_id
_entity_poly.type
_entity_poly.pdbx_seq_one_letter_code
_entity_poly.pdbx_strand_id
1 'polypeptide(L)'
;MAGYGLLKIDEGELKSNRRTSRLASLDVFRGISILLMMIVDYLGSIFPIIAHSPWNGLRLADFVMPFFLFIAGVSLALVYKKVSDRVDATWKAVLKAAKLFFLGVFLQGGYFHGINSLAYGVDIERIRWLGILQRISIGYIVAALCEIWLSSRPIREIGFFKPYYWHWVLAFSLCAIYTGLLHGLYVPDWQFEISNSTSSVLPNNGSYVYLVSCSVRGDLGPACNSAGMIDRYVLGIDHLYTKPVYRNLKECNMTNGQVSENSPSWCHAPYDPEGLISSLTAAVTCIIGLQFGHVLAHVKDHKGRVECWSFFSFSLLLLGSSLAFVGIPVNKSLYTISYMLITSALAGITFSVLYLVVDVYGYRWVSLPLEWMGRHSLSIFVLLTSNLIIIAIQGFYWSKPENNIIHQIVASFVHR
;
A
#
# COMPACT_ATOMS: atom_id res chain seq x y z
N MET A 1 20.80 -65.57 -29.64
CA MET A 1 21.49 -65.41 -28.34
C MET A 1 22.33 -64.14 -28.42
N ALA A 2 22.08 -63.20 -27.49
CA ALA A 2 22.88 -62.02 -27.08
C ALA A 2 23.66 -61.25 -28.18
N GLY A 3 23.42 -59.96 -28.47
CA GLY A 3 23.22 -58.86 -27.53
C GLY A 3 24.53 -58.09 -27.32
N TYR A 4 24.91 -57.23 -28.28
CA TYR A 4 25.91 -56.17 -28.09
C TYR A 4 25.28 -54.85 -28.54
N GLY A 5 24.58 -54.20 -27.61
CA GLY A 5 24.04 -52.86 -27.75
C GLY A 5 25.12 -51.83 -27.41
N LEU A 6 25.41 -50.97 -28.38
CA LEU A 6 26.18 -49.74 -28.23
C LEU A 6 25.54 -48.87 -27.14
N LEU A 7 26.24 -48.66 -26.02
CA LEU A 7 25.87 -47.70 -24.98
C LEU A 7 26.02 -46.28 -25.54
N LYS A 8 24.91 -45.73 -26.07
CA LYS A 8 24.68 -44.28 -26.15
C LYS A 8 24.56 -43.79 -24.71
N ILE A 9 25.62 -43.18 -24.19
CA ILE A 9 25.53 -42.39 -22.96
C ILE A 9 24.78 -41.11 -23.33
N ASP A 10 23.61 -40.94 -22.72
CA ASP A 10 22.68 -39.84 -22.90
C ASP A 10 23.36 -38.47 -22.74
N GLU A 11 23.33 -37.67 -23.80
CA GLU A 11 23.47 -36.20 -23.75
C GLU A 11 22.24 -35.52 -23.07
N GLY A 12 21.66 -36.17 -22.05
CA GLY A 12 20.38 -35.83 -21.42
C GLY A 12 20.49 -35.18 -20.04
N GLU A 13 21.63 -35.26 -19.35
CA GLU A 13 21.74 -34.91 -17.92
C GLU A 13 22.67 -33.71 -17.62
N LEU A 14 22.68 -32.69 -18.48
CA LEU A 14 23.22 -31.38 -18.08
C LEU A 14 22.25 -30.22 -18.35
N LYS A 15 20.94 -30.45 -18.23
CA LYS A 15 20.00 -29.38 -17.90
C LYS A 15 20.15 -29.04 -16.42
N SER A 16 21.24 -28.33 -16.11
CA SER A 16 21.34 -27.50 -14.92
C SER A 16 19.99 -26.84 -14.71
N ASN A 17 19.34 -27.23 -13.62
CA ASN A 17 18.11 -26.67 -13.11
C ASN A 17 18.39 -25.20 -12.78
N ARG A 18 18.38 -24.33 -13.81
CA ARG A 18 18.44 -22.87 -13.66
C ARG A 18 17.14 -22.47 -12.96
N ARG A 19 17.10 -22.64 -11.64
CA ARG A 19 16.18 -21.90 -10.78
C ARG A 19 16.37 -20.45 -11.18
N THR A 20 15.30 -19.82 -11.66
CA THR A 20 15.29 -18.39 -11.92
C THR A 20 15.79 -17.70 -10.65
N SER A 21 16.98 -17.09 -10.72
CA SER A 21 17.56 -16.43 -9.56
C SER A 21 16.61 -15.30 -9.17
N ARG A 22 16.06 -15.41 -7.96
CA ARG A 22 15.17 -14.42 -7.37
C ARG A 22 15.95 -13.11 -7.18
N LEU A 23 15.35 -11.98 -7.52
CA LEU A 23 16.02 -10.68 -7.44
C LEU A 23 16.14 -10.24 -5.97
N ALA A 24 17.36 -10.20 -5.44
CA ALA A 24 17.59 -9.92 -4.02
C ALA A 24 17.22 -8.47 -3.67
N SER A 25 17.54 -7.48 -4.52
CA SER A 25 17.15 -6.07 -4.28
C SER A 25 15.65 -5.86 -4.15
N LEU A 26 14.83 -6.64 -4.87
CA LEU A 26 13.37 -6.57 -4.78
C LEU A 26 12.86 -7.06 -3.42
N ASP A 27 13.41 -8.17 -2.93
CA ASP A 27 13.08 -8.69 -1.60
C ASP A 27 13.57 -7.70 -0.52
N VAL A 28 14.78 -7.18 -0.62
CA VAL A 28 15.32 -6.17 0.31
C VAL A 28 14.44 -4.92 0.34
N PHE A 29 14.00 -4.41 -0.81
CA PHE A 29 13.12 -3.24 -0.87
C PHE A 29 11.78 -3.51 -0.17
N ARG A 30 11.23 -4.71 -0.36
CA ARG A 30 10.02 -5.12 0.36
C ARG A 30 10.25 -5.23 1.87
N GLY A 31 11.40 -5.76 2.28
CA GLY A 31 11.80 -5.86 3.68
C GLY A 31 11.96 -4.50 4.35
N ILE A 32 12.61 -3.54 3.66
CA ILE A 32 12.70 -2.14 4.11
C ILE A 32 11.31 -1.54 4.27
N SER A 33 10.39 -1.79 3.33
CA SER A 33 9.02 -1.27 3.40
C SER A 33 8.25 -1.84 4.60
N ILE A 34 8.41 -3.13 4.91
CA ILE A 34 7.82 -3.76 6.12
C ILE A 34 8.47 -3.22 7.40
N LEU A 35 9.80 -3.06 7.42
CA LEU A 35 10.50 -2.48 8.56
C LEU A 35 10.02 -1.05 8.83
N LEU A 36 9.86 -0.26 7.77
CA LEU A 36 9.36 1.11 7.85
C LEU A 36 7.93 1.16 8.38
N MET A 37 7.06 0.29 7.88
CA MET A 37 5.69 0.14 8.39
C MET A 37 5.69 -0.15 9.89
N MET A 38 6.51 -1.12 10.34
CA MET A 38 6.65 -1.46 11.75
C MET A 38 7.13 -0.27 12.59
N ILE A 39 8.16 0.45 12.14
CA ILE A 39 8.68 1.64 12.83
C ILE A 39 7.58 2.69 12.99
N VAL A 40 6.83 2.96 11.93
CA VAL A 40 5.77 3.97 11.92
C VAL A 40 4.61 3.57 12.83
N ASP A 41 4.18 2.31 12.79
CA ASP A 41 3.04 1.83 13.58
C ASP A 41 3.31 1.90 15.09
N TYR A 42 4.55 1.63 15.53
CA TYR A 42 4.91 1.65 16.95
C TYR A 42 5.48 2.97 17.45
N LEU A 43 6.25 3.70 16.63
CA LEU A 43 6.93 4.93 17.03
C LEU A 43 6.24 6.20 16.54
N GLY A 44 5.26 6.10 15.62
CA GLY A 44 4.57 7.25 15.04
C GLY A 44 3.79 8.07 16.06
N SER A 45 3.25 7.45 17.11
CA SER A 45 2.56 8.16 18.20
C SER A 45 3.51 9.02 19.05
N ILE A 46 4.77 8.61 19.16
CA ILE A 46 5.79 9.27 19.98
C ILE A 46 6.51 10.36 19.19
N PHE A 47 6.79 10.10 17.91
CA PHE A 47 7.56 10.99 17.04
C PHE A 47 6.69 11.48 15.87
N PRO A 48 6.09 12.69 15.97
CA PRO A 48 5.21 13.21 14.91
C PRO A 48 5.88 13.29 13.53
N ILE A 49 7.20 13.48 13.46
CA ILE A 49 7.94 13.60 12.20
C ILE A 49 7.92 12.30 11.37
N ILE A 50 7.84 11.14 12.02
CA ILE A 50 7.73 9.85 11.33
C ILE A 50 6.28 9.40 11.15
N ALA A 51 5.32 10.04 11.81
CA ALA A 51 3.88 9.75 11.67
C ALA A 51 3.32 10.19 10.32
N HIS A 52 2.07 9.83 10.01
CA HIS A 52 1.37 10.32 8.83
C HIS A 52 1.14 11.83 8.85
N SER A 53 1.18 12.47 7.67
CA SER A 53 0.70 13.83 7.52
C SER A 53 -0.83 13.88 7.80
N PRO A 54 -1.34 14.87 8.55
CA PRO A 54 -2.76 14.95 8.88
C PRO A 54 -3.68 15.01 7.66
N TRP A 55 -3.26 15.74 6.61
CA TRP A 55 -4.02 15.84 5.37
C TRP A 55 -3.10 16.08 4.17
N ASN A 56 -2.57 17.30 4.07
CA ASN A 56 -1.60 17.69 3.05
C ASN A 56 -0.17 17.59 3.61
N GLY A 57 0.75 17.23 2.74
CA GLY A 57 2.17 17.06 3.06
C GLY A 57 2.65 15.64 2.80
N LEU A 58 3.93 15.43 3.08
CA LEU A 58 4.59 14.14 2.87
C LEU A 58 5.50 13.88 4.08
N ARG A 59 5.19 12.84 4.85
CA ARG A 59 6.02 12.35 5.96
C ARG A 59 6.53 10.94 5.69
N LEU A 60 7.45 10.47 6.52
CA LEU A 60 8.11 9.18 6.33
C LEU A 60 7.11 8.00 6.21
N ALA A 61 6.07 8.01 7.04
CA ALA A 61 4.99 7.02 7.01
C ALA A 61 4.24 6.95 5.69
N ASP A 62 4.18 8.05 4.94
CA ASP A 62 3.37 8.14 3.73
C ASP A 62 4.00 7.34 2.57
N PHE A 63 5.30 7.00 2.63
CA PHE A 63 5.98 6.22 1.59
C PHE A 63 5.67 4.72 1.58
N VAL A 64 5.23 4.16 2.71
CA VAL A 64 5.09 2.71 2.91
C VAL A 64 4.20 2.07 1.84
N MET A 65 2.99 2.61 1.66
CA MET A 65 2.01 2.01 0.74
C MET A 65 2.38 2.18 -0.75
N PRO A 66 2.79 3.37 -1.22
CA PRO A 66 3.31 3.53 -2.59
C PRO A 66 4.48 2.59 -2.91
N PHE A 67 5.39 2.32 -1.96
CA PHE A 67 6.49 1.38 -2.17
C PHE A 67 5.99 -0.04 -2.42
N PHE A 68 5.01 -0.53 -1.65
CA PHE A 68 4.42 -1.85 -1.90
C PHE A 68 3.74 -1.96 -3.26
N LEU A 69 2.97 -0.93 -3.66
CA LEU A 69 2.32 -0.89 -4.97
C LEU A 69 3.34 -0.92 -6.11
N PHE A 70 4.38 -0.09 -6.00
CA PHE A 70 5.48 -0.04 -6.97
C PHE A 70 6.20 -1.38 -7.10
N ILE A 71 6.58 -2.01 -5.97
CA ILE A 71 7.24 -3.32 -5.96
C ILE A 71 6.34 -4.42 -6.53
N ALA A 72 5.03 -4.37 -6.24
CA ALA A 72 4.05 -5.30 -6.81
C ALA A 72 4.02 -5.18 -8.34
N GLY A 73 4.07 -3.96 -8.87
CA GLY A 73 4.25 -3.64 -10.29
C GLY A 73 5.53 -4.24 -10.88
N VAL A 74 6.69 -3.96 -10.29
CA VAL A 74 7.99 -4.50 -10.76
C VAL A 74 7.96 -6.04 -10.84
N SER A 75 7.34 -6.68 -9.84
CA SER A 75 7.21 -8.14 -9.77
C SER A 75 6.39 -8.72 -10.93
N LEU A 76 5.36 -8.01 -11.40
CA LEU A 76 4.47 -8.48 -12.47
C LEU A 76 5.21 -8.64 -13.79
N ALA A 77 6.10 -7.72 -14.15
CA ALA A 77 6.90 -7.80 -15.38
C ALA A 77 7.80 -9.04 -15.39
N LEU A 78 8.28 -9.48 -14.22
CA LEU A 78 9.11 -10.68 -14.09
C LEU A 78 8.26 -11.96 -14.15
N VAL A 79 7.09 -11.96 -13.50
CA VAL A 79 6.17 -13.11 -13.46
C VAL A 79 5.58 -13.38 -14.84
N TYR A 80 5.11 -12.34 -15.53
CA TYR A 80 4.42 -12.46 -16.82
C TYR A 80 5.35 -12.21 -18.02
N LYS A 81 6.68 -12.24 -17.82
CA LYS A 81 7.67 -12.11 -18.91
C LYS A 81 7.44 -13.07 -20.08
N LYS A 82 6.92 -14.27 -19.80
CA LYS A 82 6.59 -15.29 -20.81
C LYS A 82 5.21 -15.88 -20.51
N VAL A 83 4.16 -15.27 -21.08
CA VAL A 83 2.82 -15.83 -21.05
C VAL A 83 2.61 -16.75 -22.26
N SER A 84 2.40 -18.04 -21.99
CA SER A 84 2.01 -19.04 -23.00
C SER A 84 0.50 -19.05 -23.23
N ASP A 85 -0.28 -19.07 -22.16
CA ASP A 85 -1.75 -19.01 -22.18
C ASP A 85 -2.23 -17.81 -21.36
N ARG A 86 -2.93 -16.89 -22.04
CA ARG A 86 -3.46 -15.66 -21.43
C ARG A 86 -4.62 -15.93 -20.47
N VAL A 87 -5.42 -16.96 -20.73
CA VAL A 87 -6.59 -17.29 -19.91
C VAL A 87 -6.14 -17.88 -18.58
N ASP A 88 -5.25 -18.87 -18.61
CA ASP A 88 -4.66 -19.45 -17.40
C ASP A 88 -3.87 -18.40 -16.59
N ALA A 89 -3.10 -17.55 -17.25
CA ALA A 89 -2.40 -16.45 -16.58
C ALA A 89 -3.35 -15.46 -15.89
N THR A 90 -4.48 -15.13 -16.55
CA THR A 90 -5.53 -14.27 -16.00
C THR A 90 -6.18 -14.91 -14.79
N TRP A 91 -6.55 -16.19 -14.88
CA TRP A 91 -7.16 -16.91 -13.76
C TRP A 91 -6.24 -16.96 -12.54
N LYS A 92 -4.95 -17.24 -12.74
CA LYS A 92 -3.94 -17.20 -11.67
C LYS A 92 -3.80 -15.80 -11.05
N ALA A 93 -3.86 -14.75 -11.87
CA ALA A 93 -3.82 -13.36 -11.39
C ALA A 93 -5.04 -13.05 -10.52
N VAL A 94 -6.24 -13.39 -11.01
CA VAL A 94 -7.52 -13.17 -10.31
C VAL A 94 -7.55 -13.93 -8.99
N LEU A 95 -7.18 -15.22 -8.97
CA LEU A 95 -7.14 -16.01 -7.74
C LEU A 95 -6.19 -15.44 -6.69
N LYS A 96 -5.02 -14.94 -7.12
CA LYS A 96 -4.06 -14.30 -6.21
C LYS A 96 -4.59 -12.98 -5.66
N ALA A 97 -5.21 -12.16 -6.51
CA ALA A 97 -5.86 -10.91 -6.10
C ALA A 97 -7.01 -11.18 -5.12
N ALA A 98 -7.88 -12.16 -5.42
CA ALA A 98 -8.98 -12.56 -4.55
C ALA A 98 -8.48 -13.02 -3.17
N LYS A 99 -7.48 -13.91 -3.13
CA LYS A 99 -6.86 -14.36 -1.87
C LYS A 99 -6.33 -13.19 -1.04
N LEU A 100 -5.64 -12.25 -1.67
CA LEU A 100 -5.10 -11.08 -0.99
C LEU A 100 -6.21 -10.14 -0.49
N PHE A 101 -7.26 -9.97 -1.28
CA PHE A 101 -8.40 -9.12 -0.94
C PHE A 101 -9.17 -9.69 0.27
N PHE A 102 -9.54 -10.98 0.23
CA PHE A 102 -10.24 -11.63 1.33
C PHE A 102 -9.40 -11.72 2.59
N LEU A 103 -8.08 -11.95 2.46
CA LEU A 103 -7.16 -11.85 3.59
C LEU A 103 -7.16 -10.44 4.19
N GLY A 104 -7.20 -9.40 3.36
CA GLY A 104 -7.34 -8.01 3.80
C GLY A 104 -8.60 -7.76 4.61
N VAL A 105 -9.75 -8.15 4.07
CA VAL A 105 -11.06 -8.01 4.74
C VAL A 105 -11.07 -8.79 6.06
N PHE A 106 -10.50 -10.00 6.08
CA PHE A 106 -10.40 -10.81 7.30
C PHE A 106 -9.56 -10.13 8.40
N LEU A 107 -8.40 -9.56 8.04
CA LEU A 107 -7.51 -8.92 9.02
C LEU A 107 -8.05 -7.58 9.52
N GLN A 108 -8.66 -6.78 8.64
CA GLN A 108 -9.13 -5.43 8.96
C GLN A 108 -10.58 -5.40 9.46
N GLY A 109 -11.35 -6.46 9.20
CA GLY A 109 -12.73 -6.60 9.63
C GLY A 109 -12.92 -6.79 11.15
N GLY A 110 -11.85 -6.71 11.94
CA GLY A 110 -11.94 -6.76 13.40
C GLY A 110 -11.99 -8.18 13.98
N TYR A 111 -11.66 -9.21 13.20
CA TYR A 111 -11.63 -10.60 13.70
C TYR A 111 -10.73 -10.76 14.95
N PHE A 112 -9.63 -10.01 14.99
CA PHE A 112 -8.78 -9.87 16.17
C PHE A 112 -9.12 -8.55 16.89
N HIS A 113 -9.92 -8.64 17.94
CA HIS A 113 -10.16 -7.49 18.83
C HIS A 113 -8.90 -7.18 19.65
N GLY A 114 -8.77 -5.93 20.12
CA GLY A 114 -7.60 -5.48 20.86
C GLY A 114 -7.30 -6.33 22.10
N ILE A 115 -6.06 -6.26 22.60
CA ILE A 115 -5.51 -7.07 23.71
C ILE A 115 -6.39 -7.17 24.98
N ASN A 116 -7.34 -6.24 25.17
CA ASN A 116 -8.19 -6.13 26.34
C ASN A 116 -9.66 -6.57 26.11
N SER A 117 -10.02 -7.07 24.91
CA SER A 117 -11.38 -7.51 24.60
C SER A 117 -11.40 -9.00 24.24
N LEU A 118 -12.14 -9.79 25.02
CA LEU A 118 -12.40 -11.22 24.73
C LEU A 118 -13.51 -11.42 23.70
N ALA A 119 -14.07 -10.36 23.11
CA ALA A 119 -15.05 -10.49 22.05
C ALA A 119 -14.38 -11.10 20.81
N TYR A 120 -14.91 -12.23 20.35
CA TYR A 120 -14.45 -12.90 19.13
C TYR A 120 -15.55 -12.82 18.09
N GLY A 121 -15.23 -12.37 16.88
CA GLY A 121 -16.20 -12.21 15.79
C GLY A 121 -15.89 -11.04 14.88
N VAL A 122 -16.67 -10.88 13.82
CA VAL A 122 -16.63 -9.73 12.91
C VAL A 122 -18.02 -9.14 12.93
N ASP A 123 -18.12 -7.87 13.31
CA ASP A 123 -19.37 -7.12 13.15
C ASP A 123 -19.54 -6.82 11.66
N ILE A 124 -20.47 -7.54 11.02
CA ILE A 124 -20.73 -7.43 9.58
C ILE A 124 -21.29 -6.05 9.25
N GLU A 125 -22.00 -5.39 10.16
CA GLU A 125 -22.57 -4.06 9.96
C GLU A 125 -21.50 -2.96 10.01
N ARG A 126 -20.36 -3.23 10.64
CA ARG A 126 -19.25 -2.27 10.80
C ARG A 126 -17.94 -2.73 10.15
N ILE A 127 -17.99 -3.77 9.32
CA ILE A 127 -16.79 -4.33 8.70
C ILE A 127 -16.18 -3.31 7.73
N ARG A 128 -14.86 -3.12 7.80
CA ARG A 128 -14.15 -2.25 6.87
C ARG A 128 -13.85 -2.98 5.55
N TRP A 129 -14.49 -2.55 4.47
CA TRP A 129 -14.35 -3.21 3.15
C TRP A 129 -13.04 -2.88 2.43
N LEU A 130 -12.59 -1.63 2.51
CA LEU A 130 -11.36 -1.18 1.85
C LEU A 130 -10.24 -0.91 2.85
N GLY A 131 -9.04 -1.29 2.45
CA GLY A 131 -7.82 -1.01 3.21
C GLY A 131 -6.58 -1.40 2.41
N ILE A 132 -5.45 -1.47 3.11
CA ILE A 132 -4.12 -1.58 2.49
C ILE A 132 -4.00 -2.80 1.55
N LEU A 133 -4.39 -4.00 1.99
CA LEU A 133 -4.26 -5.22 1.18
C LEU A 133 -5.24 -5.24 0.00
N GLN A 134 -6.44 -4.72 0.18
CA GLN A 134 -7.47 -4.59 -0.84
C GLN A 134 -7.01 -3.63 -1.93
N ARG A 135 -6.44 -2.49 -1.54
CA ARG A 135 -5.84 -1.53 -2.47
C ARG A 135 -4.68 -2.14 -3.27
N ILE A 136 -3.78 -2.87 -2.60
CA ILE A 136 -2.70 -3.61 -3.28
C ILE A 136 -3.27 -4.64 -4.24
N SER A 137 -4.34 -5.33 -3.86
CA SER A 137 -5.03 -6.32 -4.70
C SER A 137 -5.63 -5.68 -5.96
N ILE A 138 -6.34 -4.56 -5.82
CA ILE A 138 -6.93 -3.79 -6.93
C ILE A 138 -5.82 -3.31 -7.88
N GLY A 139 -4.76 -2.69 -7.34
CA GLY A 139 -3.64 -2.23 -8.15
C GLY A 139 -2.91 -3.38 -8.86
N TYR A 140 -2.74 -4.51 -8.17
CA TYR A 140 -2.13 -5.73 -8.71
C TYR A 140 -2.94 -6.29 -9.88
N ILE A 141 -4.25 -6.45 -9.74
CA ILE A 141 -5.06 -7.07 -10.79
C ILE A 141 -5.16 -6.17 -12.02
N VAL A 142 -5.30 -4.86 -11.85
CA VAL A 142 -5.33 -3.90 -12.97
C VAL A 142 -4.01 -3.95 -13.74
N ALA A 143 -2.87 -3.88 -13.04
CA ALA A 143 -1.55 -3.96 -13.68
C ALA A 143 -1.28 -5.35 -14.30
N ALA A 144 -1.75 -6.44 -13.70
CA ALA A 144 -1.60 -7.79 -14.24
C ALA A 144 -2.41 -7.98 -15.52
N LEU A 145 -3.67 -7.53 -15.56
CA LEU A 145 -4.51 -7.57 -16.75
C LEU A 145 -3.94 -6.69 -17.86
N CYS A 146 -3.43 -5.50 -17.49
CA CYS A 146 -2.69 -4.62 -18.39
C CYS A 146 -1.53 -5.38 -19.05
N GLU A 147 -0.66 -6.02 -18.25
CA GLU A 147 0.49 -6.77 -18.77
C GLU A 147 0.10 -7.99 -19.62
N ILE A 148 -0.93 -8.75 -19.23
CA ILE A 148 -1.32 -9.98 -19.95
C ILE A 148 -1.95 -9.66 -21.31
N TRP A 149 -2.81 -8.64 -21.37
CA TRP A 149 -3.66 -8.37 -22.53
C TRP A 149 -3.13 -7.26 -23.44
N LEU A 150 -2.54 -6.20 -22.87
CA LEU A 150 -2.10 -5.01 -23.60
C LEU A 150 -0.61 -5.05 -23.99
N SER A 151 0.18 -5.94 -23.37
CA SER A 151 1.60 -6.08 -23.72
C SER A 151 1.75 -6.65 -25.13
N SER A 152 2.26 -5.81 -26.03
CA SER A 152 2.64 -6.22 -27.38
C SER A 152 4.08 -6.73 -27.35
N ARG A 153 4.31 -7.95 -27.85
CA ARG A 153 5.67 -8.51 -27.87
C ARG A 153 6.57 -7.57 -28.69
N PRO A 154 7.71 -7.09 -28.15
CA PRO A 154 8.61 -6.28 -28.95
C PRO A 154 9.15 -7.12 -30.09
N ILE A 155 8.67 -6.83 -31.30
CA ILE A 155 9.32 -7.24 -32.54
C ILE A 155 10.65 -6.47 -32.57
N ARG A 156 11.73 -7.23 -32.78
CA ARG A 156 13.13 -6.78 -32.78
C ARG A 156 13.29 -5.33 -33.30
N GLU A 157 13.83 -4.48 -32.43
CA GLU A 157 14.66 -3.30 -32.75
C GLU A 157 14.07 -1.89 -32.96
N ILE A 158 12.84 -1.55 -32.54
CA ILE A 158 12.41 -0.13 -32.61
C ILE A 158 11.78 0.36 -31.30
N GLY A 159 12.65 0.86 -30.40
CA GLY A 159 12.30 1.74 -29.27
C GLY A 159 11.61 1.06 -28.07
N PHE A 160 12.17 1.25 -26.88
CA PHE A 160 11.66 0.69 -25.62
C PHE A 160 10.20 1.12 -25.31
N PHE A 161 9.78 2.31 -25.74
CA PHE A 161 8.47 2.87 -25.39
C PHE A 161 7.31 2.48 -26.32
N LYS A 162 7.58 2.11 -27.57
CA LYS A 162 6.52 1.73 -28.54
C LYS A 162 5.70 0.49 -28.13
N PRO A 163 6.29 -0.61 -27.61
CA PRO A 163 5.51 -1.80 -27.25
C PRO A 163 4.61 -1.61 -26.02
N TYR A 164 4.87 -0.60 -25.17
CA TYR A 164 4.15 -0.33 -23.93
C TYR A 164 3.25 0.91 -24.01
N TYR A 165 3.00 1.42 -25.21
CA TYR A 165 2.11 2.57 -25.42
C TYR A 165 0.74 2.39 -24.77
N TRP A 166 0.14 1.19 -24.89
CA TRP A 166 -1.17 0.90 -24.30
C TRP A 166 -1.18 0.91 -22.77
N HIS A 167 -0.06 0.62 -22.11
CA HIS A 167 0.04 0.72 -20.65
C HIS A 167 -0.06 2.20 -20.23
N TRP A 168 0.59 3.08 -20.98
CA TRP A 168 0.54 4.52 -20.75
C TRP A 168 -0.83 5.12 -21.06
N VAL A 169 -1.48 4.69 -22.15
CA VAL A 169 -2.87 5.08 -22.46
C VAL A 169 -3.81 4.71 -21.31
N LEU A 170 -3.70 3.50 -20.77
CA LEU A 170 -4.49 3.09 -19.61
C LEU A 170 -4.17 3.94 -18.38
N ALA A 171 -2.89 4.17 -18.09
CA ALA A 171 -2.47 4.98 -16.94
C ALA A 171 -3.02 6.42 -17.02
N PHE A 172 -2.91 7.08 -18.19
CA PHE A 172 -3.45 8.42 -18.41
C PHE A 172 -4.98 8.43 -18.35
N SER A 173 -5.65 7.41 -18.90
CA SER A 173 -7.10 7.27 -18.81
C SER A 173 -7.57 7.15 -17.35
N LEU A 174 -6.92 6.32 -16.53
CA LEU A 174 -7.21 6.20 -15.10
C LEU A 174 -6.99 7.53 -14.35
N CYS A 175 -5.92 8.26 -14.67
CA CYS A 175 -5.66 9.59 -14.09
C CYS A 175 -6.72 10.63 -14.51
N ALA A 176 -7.17 10.59 -15.76
CA ALA A 176 -8.20 11.47 -16.28
C ALA A 176 -9.55 11.19 -15.61
N ILE A 177 -9.93 9.91 -15.46
CA ILE A 177 -11.13 9.49 -14.74
C ILE A 177 -11.05 9.94 -13.27
N TYR A 178 -9.92 9.70 -12.60
CA TYR A 178 -9.68 10.16 -11.23
C TYR A 178 -9.88 11.67 -11.09
N THR A 179 -9.25 12.47 -11.96
CA THR A 179 -9.33 13.94 -11.90
C THR A 179 -10.75 14.42 -12.20
N GLY A 180 -11.42 13.81 -13.19
CA GLY A 180 -12.80 14.12 -13.53
C GLY A 180 -13.78 13.84 -12.39
N LEU A 181 -13.62 12.71 -11.68
CA LEU A 181 -14.44 12.40 -10.51
C LEU A 181 -14.10 13.31 -9.31
N LEU A 182 -12.82 13.60 -9.10
CA LEU A 182 -12.37 14.41 -7.96
C LEU A 182 -12.85 15.87 -8.07
N HIS A 183 -12.74 16.47 -9.26
CA HIS A 183 -13.06 17.88 -9.46
C HIS A 183 -14.45 18.14 -10.06
N GLY A 184 -15.02 17.18 -10.81
CA GLY A 184 -16.26 17.40 -11.56
C GLY A 184 -17.54 17.19 -10.75
N LEU A 185 -17.51 16.36 -9.70
CA LEU A 185 -18.69 16.01 -8.92
C LEU A 185 -19.07 17.10 -7.92
N TYR A 186 -20.38 17.30 -7.77
CA TYR A 186 -20.96 18.17 -6.75
C TYR A 186 -21.15 17.40 -5.45
N VAL A 187 -20.67 17.97 -4.35
CA VAL A 187 -20.79 17.38 -3.01
C VAL A 187 -21.87 18.14 -2.24
N PRO A 188 -23.04 17.51 -2.02
CA PRO A 188 -24.09 18.12 -1.21
C PRO A 188 -23.74 18.08 0.28
N ASP A 189 -24.49 18.84 1.05
CA ASP A 189 -24.47 18.77 2.50
C ASP A 189 -24.89 17.36 2.96
N TRP A 190 -24.28 16.88 4.05
CA TRP A 190 -24.50 15.53 4.53
C TRP A 190 -24.46 15.47 6.05
N GLN A 191 -25.05 14.43 6.62
CA GLN A 191 -25.14 14.22 8.06
C GLN A 191 -24.76 12.79 8.44
N PHE A 192 -24.32 12.60 9.67
CA PHE A 192 -24.00 11.30 10.23
C PHE A 192 -24.30 11.24 11.73
N GLU A 193 -24.53 10.02 12.22
CA GLU A 193 -24.91 9.75 13.60
C GLU A 193 -23.80 8.96 14.30
N ILE A 194 -23.41 9.36 15.51
CA ILE A 194 -22.49 8.60 16.36
C ILE A 194 -23.21 8.17 17.63
N SER A 195 -23.21 6.86 17.88
CA SER A 195 -23.70 6.25 19.11
C SER A 195 -22.56 6.12 20.12
N ASN A 196 -22.67 6.78 21.28
CA ASN A 196 -21.70 6.62 22.37
C ASN A 196 -21.93 5.28 23.10
N SER A 197 -21.09 4.27 22.84
CA SER A 197 -21.05 3.02 23.64
C SER A 197 -19.93 3.02 24.69
N THR A 198 -19.21 4.12 24.88
CA THR A 198 -18.02 4.18 25.75
C THR A 198 -18.03 5.39 26.67
N SER A 199 -18.89 5.38 27.68
CA SER A 199 -18.70 6.15 28.91
C SER A 199 -19.32 5.37 30.06
N SER A 200 -18.48 4.79 30.92
CA SER A 200 -18.85 3.95 32.06
C SER A 200 -19.46 4.71 33.24
N VAL A 201 -19.99 5.91 33.03
CA VAL A 201 -20.70 6.69 34.04
C VAL A 201 -21.86 7.39 33.34
N LEU A 202 -23.08 6.90 33.60
CA LEU A 202 -24.39 7.35 33.09
C LEU A 202 -24.77 6.87 31.65
N PRO A 203 -25.86 6.08 31.50
CA PRO A 203 -26.38 5.68 30.20
C PRO A 203 -27.27 6.80 29.65
N ASN A 204 -26.67 7.88 29.15
CA ASN A 204 -27.38 8.70 28.18
C ASN A 204 -27.20 8.02 26.82
N ASN A 205 -28.24 7.31 26.38
CA ASN A 205 -28.46 6.90 24.99
C ASN A 205 -28.70 8.15 24.11
N GLY A 206 -27.76 9.09 24.11
CA GLY A 206 -27.77 10.23 23.22
C GLY A 206 -27.02 9.85 21.96
N SER A 207 -27.72 9.77 20.83
CA SER A 207 -27.07 9.81 19.54
C SER A 207 -26.88 11.26 19.13
N TYR A 208 -25.64 11.60 18.76
CA TYR A 208 -25.32 12.94 18.28
C TYR A 208 -25.39 12.92 16.75
N VAL A 209 -26.24 13.77 16.19
CA VAL A 209 -26.33 13.99 14.75
C VAL A 209 -25.46 15.18 14.39
N TYR A 210 -24.44 14.93 13.57
CA TYR A 210 -23.53 15.94 13.07
C TYR A 210 -23.91 16.33 11.64
N LEU A 211 -24.11 17.63 11.40
CA LEU A 211 -24.35 18.19 10.07
C LEU A 211 -23.07 18.79 9.49
N VAL A 212 -22.75 18.49 8.24
CA VAL A 212 -21.60 19.02 7.51
C VAL A 212 -22.09 19.75 6.27
N SER A 213 -21.91 21.07 6.26
CA SER A 213 -22.24 21.94 5.12
C SER A 213 -21.08 21.99 4.14
N CYS A 214 -21.35 21.59 2.90
CA CYS A 214 -20.38 21.50 1.82
C CYS A 214 -20.83 22.35 0.63
N SER A 215 -21.89 21.93 -0.06
CA SER A 215 -22.45 22.58 -1.25
C SER A 215 -21.42 23.13 -2.25
N VAL A 216 -20.37 22.34 -2.54
CA VAL A 216 -19.20 22.74 -3.35
C VAL A 216 -18.83 21.70 -4.41
N ARG A 217 -18.03 22.11 -5.39
CA ARG A 217 -17.36 21.24 -6.37
C ARG A 217 -15.85 21.36 -6.25
N GLY A 218 -15.15 20.24 -6.43
CA GLY A 218 -13.69 20.21 -6.50
C GLY A 218 -12.96 20.63 -5.24
N ASP A 219 -13.62 20.60 -4.08
CA ASP A 219 -12.95 20.76 -2.80
C ASP A 219 -12.06 19.53 -2.51
N LEU A 220 -10.84 19.81 -2.09
CA LEU A 220 -9.85 18.80 -1.69
C LEU A 220 -9.68 18.74 -0.16
N GLY A 221 -10.53 19.45 0.58
CA GLY A 221 -10.57 19.42 2.04
C GLY A 221 -11.10 18.09 2.59
N PRO A 222 -10.87 17.81 3.89
CA PRO A 222 -11.27 16.55 4.52
C PRO A 222 -12.80 16.36 4.60
N ALA A 223 -13.56 17.46 4.67
CA ALA A 223 -15.01 17.42 4.87
C ALA A 223 -15.80 17.16 3.58
N CYS A 224 -15.42 17.85 2.50
CA CYS A 224 -16.28 18.08 1.33
C CYS A 224 -15.68 17.58 0.01
N ASN A 225 -14.68 16.69 0.08
CA ASN A 225 -14.13 16.05 -1.11
C ASN A 225 -15.08 14.99 -1.68
N SER A 226 -15.08 14.85 -3.01
CA SER A 226 -15.94 13.89 -3.70
C SER A 226 -15.52 12.43 -3.51
N ALA A 227 -14.25 12.16 -3.16
CA ALA A 227 -13.78 10.83 -2.81
C ALA A 227 -14.50 10.27 -1.59
N GLY A 228 -14.51 11.03 -0.49
CA GLY A 228 -15.26 10.69 0.72
C GLY A 228 -16.76 10.62 0.48
N MET A 229 -17.31 11.47 -0.40
CA MET A 229 -18.73 11.36 -0.79
C MET A 229 -19.04 10.01 -1.47
N ILE A 230 -18.22 9.60 -2.45
CA ILE A 230 -18.42 8.33 -3.15
C ILE A 230 -18.24 7.15 -2.19
N ASP A 231 -17.24 7.18 -1.33
CA ASP A 231 -17.01 6.12 -0.36
C ASP A 231 -18.19 6.02 0.63
N ARG A 232 -18.73 7.15 1.14
CA ARG A 232 -19.93 7.17 1.98
C ARG A 232 -21.15 6.58 1.27
N TYR A 233 -21.35 6.87 -0.01
CA TYR A 233 -22.51 6.42 -0.77
C TYR A 233 -22.42 4.95 -1.17
N VAL A 234 -21.24 4.49 -1.58
CA VAL A 234 -21.04 3.12 -2.10
C VAL A 234 -20.74 2.12 -1.00
N LEU A 235 -19.88 2.49 -0.04
CA LEU A 235 -19.49 1.60 1.05
C LEU A 235 -20.43 1.70 2.25
N GLY A 236 -21.05 2.87 2.47
CA GLY A 236 -21.81 3.16 3.69
C GLY A 236 -20.92 3.74 4.80
N ILE A 237 -21.47 4.64 5.61
CA ILE A 237 -20.74 5.39 6.65
C ILE A 237 -20.16 4.44 7.72
N ASP A 238 -20.91 3.40 8.09
CA ASP A 238 -20.52 2.43 9.12
C ASP A 238 -19.33 1.54 8.72
N HIS A 239 -19.05 1.44 7.43
CA HIS A 239 -17.96 0.64 6.87
C HIS A 239 -16.68 1.44 6.61
N LEU A 240 -16.69 2.74 6.91
CA LEU A 240 -15.54 3.63 6.75
C LEU A 240 -14.61 3.56 7.95
N TYR A 241 -13.34 3.92 7.73
CA TYR A 241 -12.36 3.94 8.79
C TYR A 241 -12.69 5.00 9.86
N THR A 242 -12.81 4.54 11.11
CA THR A 242 -13.33 5.33 12.22
C THR A 242 -12.29 6.21 12.91
N LYS A 243 -11.01 6.15 12.53
CA LYS A 243 -9.92 6.95 13.13
C LYS A 243 -9.04 7.64 12.06
N PRO A 244 -9.61 8.47 11.18
CA PRO A 244 -8.85 9.10 10.12
C PRO A 244 -7.77 10.05 10.64
N VAL A 245 -6.67 10.15 9.88
CA VAL A 245 -5.46 10.89 10.27
C VAL A 245 -5.72 12.40 10.38
N TYR A 246 -6.70 12.93 9.63
CA TYR A 246 -7.05 14.35 9.69
C TYR A 246 -7.56 14.81 11.06
N ARG A 247 -7.90 13.90 11.98
CA ARG A 247 -8.22 14.28 13.36
C ARG A 247 -7.04 14.94 14.07
N ASN A 248 -5.83 14.71 13.60
CA ASN A 248 -4.62 15.36 14.08
C ASN A 248 -4.39 16.76 13.47
N LEU A 249 -5.34 17.27 12.67
CA LEU A 249 -5.36 18.66 12.24
C LEU A 249 -5.55 19.58 13.45
N LYS A 250 -4.96 20.78 13.38
CA LYS A 250 -5.03 21.75 14.48
C LYS A 250 -6.48 22.19 14.76
N GLU A 251 -7.29 22.21 13.71
CA GLU A 251 -8.71 22.54 13.70
C GLU A 251 -9.57 21.57 14.54
N CYS A 252 -9.12 20.32 14.71
CA CYS A 252 -9.86 19.28 15.45
C CYS A 252 -9.46 19.18 16.93
N ASN A 253 -8.58 20.05 17.41
CA ASN A 253 -8.15 20.22 18.81
C ASN A 253 -8.22 18.94 19.67
N MET A 254 -7.31 18.00 19.42
CA MET A 254 -7.27 16.70 20.10
C MET A 254 -6.65 16.80 21.50
N THR A 255 -7.37 16.34 22.52
CA THR A 255 -6.87 16.19 23.91
C THR A 255 -6.98 14.73 24.34
N ASN A 256 -5.89 14.13 24.81
CA ASN A 256 -5.84 12.72 25.26
C ASN A 256 -6.40 11.70 24.24
N GLY A 257 -6.24 11.97 22.94
CA GLY A 257 -6.69 11.07 21.86
C GLY A 257 -8.18 11.16 21.53
N GLN A 258 -8.91 12.12 22.11
CA GLN A 258 -10.32 12.41 21.81
C GLN A 258 -10.45 13.81 21.17
N VAL A 259 -11.36 13.91 20.21
CA VAL A 259 -11.70 15.17 19.52
C VAL A 259 -12.57 16.00 20.48
N SER A 260 -12.22 17.27 20.68
CA SER A 260 -13.00 18.19 21.52
C SER A 260 -14.40 18.42 20.94
N GLU A 261 -15.44 18.48 21.77
CA GLU A 261 -16.84 18.72 21.36
C GLU A 261 -17.04 20.06 20.61
N ASN A 262 -16.16 21.04 20.84
CA ASN A 262 -16.21 22.34 20.16
C ASN A 262 -15.59 22.32 18.75
N SER A 263 -15.08 21.17 18.31
CA SER A 263 -14.43 21.04 17.00
C SER A 263 -15.47 21.04 15.88
N PRO A 264 -15.07 21.36 14.64
CA PRO A 264 -15.95 21.22 13.49
C PRO A 264 -16.56 19.81 13.38
N SER A 265 -17.82 19.73 12.98
CA SER A 265 -18.57 18.46 12.91
C SER A 265 -17.84 17.38 12.10
N TRP A 266 -17.21 17.75 11.00
CA TRP A 266 -16.44 16.83 10.15
C TRP A 266 -15.22 16.20 10.84
N CYS A 267 -14.71 16.75 11.96
CA CYS A 267 -13.61 16.14 12.72
C CYS A 267 -14.02 14.79 13.35
N HIS A 268 -15.31 14.60 13.63
CA HIS A 268 -15.85 13.37 14.18
C HIS A 268 -16.16 12.31 13.10
N ALA A 269 -16.20 12.72 11.84
CA ALA A 269 -16.57 11.85 10.74
C ALA A 269 -15.60 10.67 10.58
N PRO A 270 -16.09 9.51 10.11
CA PRO A 270 -15.22 8.46 9.57
C PRO A 270 -14.79 8.82 8.14
N TYR A 271 -13.62 8.34 7.72
CA TYR A 271 -13.11 8.58 6.38
C TYR A 271 -12.07 7.53 6.00
N ASP A 272 -12.20 6.97 4.80
CA ASP A 272 -11.31 5.92 4.33
C ASP A 272 -10.22 6.46 3.38
N PRO A 273 -8.94 6.52 3.80
CA PRO A 273 -7.83 6.91 2.90
C PRO A 273 -7.51 5.82 1.86
N GLU A 274 -8.03 4.62 2.06
CA GLU A 274 -7.91 3.49 1.15
C GLU A 274 -9.12 3.32 0.19
N GLY A 275 -9.97 4.34 0.08
CA GLY A 275 -11.20 4.42 -0.73
C GLY A 275 -11.10 4.09 -2.22
N LEU A 276 -12.28 4.02 -2.86
CA LEU A 276 -12.48 3.55 -4.24
C LEU A 276 -11.77 4.42 -5.28
N ILE A 277 -11.97 5.74 -5.23
CA ILE A 277 -11.40 6.67 -6.22
C ILE A 277 -9.87 6.66 -6.15
N SER A 278 -9.32 6.74 -4.95
CA SER A 278 -7.88 6.69 -4.69
C SER A 278 -7.23 5.33 -5.04
N SER A 279 -8.03 4.28 -5.26
CA SER A 279 -7.51 3.00 -5.79
C SER A 279 -7.19 3.06 -7.29
N LEU A 280 -7.75 4.02 -8.04
CA LEU A 280 -7.41 4.24 -9.45
C LEU A 280 -5.96 4.68 -9.61
N THR A 281 -5.54 5.69 -8.84
CA THR A 281 -4.16 6.19 -8.84
C THR A 281 -3.18 5.21 -8.17
N ALA A 282 -3.64 4.40 -7.22
CA ALA A 282 -2.87 3.26 -6.71
C ALA A 282 -2.57 2.23 -7.82
N ALA A 283 -3.54 1.93 -8.71
CA ALA A 283 -3.31 1.07 -9.86
C ALA A 283 -2.30 1.65 -10.86
N VAL A 284 -2.33 2.97 -11.08
CA VAL A 284 -1.32 3.66 -11.89
C VAL A 284 0.08 3.52 -11.29
N THR A 285 0.23 3.57 -9.97
CA THR A 285 1.52 3.32 -9.29
C THR A 285 2.05 1.92 -9.56
N CYS A 286 1.18 0.90 -9.56
CA CYS A 286 1.55 -0.46 -9.97
C CYS A 286 1.98 -0.51 -11.44
N ILE A 287 1.30 0.20 -12.35
CA ILE A 287 1.68 0.30 -13.77
C ILE A 287 3.04 1.00 -13.92
N ILE A 288 3.33 2.05 -13.15
CA ILE A 288 4.65 2.70 -13.15
C ILE A 288 5.73 1.69 -12.71
N GLY A 289 5.50 0.96 -11.62
CA GLY A 289 6.41 -0.11 -11.17
C GLY A 289 6.60 -1.21 -12.22
N LEU A 290 5.55 -1.57 -12.96
CA LEU A 290 5.61 -2.53 -14.07
C LEU A 290 6.64 -2.10 -15.14
N GLN A 291 6.69 -0.81 -15.48
CA GLN A 291 7.67 -0.28 -16.45
C GLN A 291 9.12 -0.45 -15.96
N PHE A 292 9.38 -0.25 -14.66
CA PHE A 292 10.70 -0.53 -14.08
C PHE A 292 11.08 -2.01 -14.20
N GLY A 293 10.10 -2.89 -14.01
CA GLY A 293 10.27 -4.33 -14.23
C GLY A 293 10.53 -4.70 -15.69
N HIS A 294 9.94 -4.00 -16.67
CA HIS A 294 10.25 -4.19 -18.08
C HIS A 294 11.68 -3.79 -18.42
N VAL A 295 12.17 -2.67 -17.89
CA VAL A 295 13.59 -2.28 -18.04
C VAL A 295 14.50 -3.39 -17.52
N LEU A 296 14.19 -3.97 -16.35
CA LEU A 296 14.93 -5.09 -15.78
C LEU A 296 14.89 -6.35 -16.67
N ALA A 297 13.74 -6.63 -17.27
CA ALA A 297 13.53 -7.83 -18.08
C ALA A 297 14.19 -7.76 -19.47
N HIS A 298 14.26 -6.56 -20.07
CA HIS A 298 14.69 -6.34 -21.46
C HIS A 298 16.12 -5.80 -21.59
N VAL A 299 16.53 -4.87 -20.72
CA VAL A 299 17.89 -4.31 -20.76
C VAL A 299 18.83 -5.29 -20.06
N LYS A 300 19.86 -5.77 -20.75
CA LYS A 300 20.83 -6.71 -20.17
C LYS A 300 21.91 -6.01 -19.36
N ASP A 301 22.29 -4.81 -19.79
CA ASP A 301 23.37 -4.04 -19.20
C ASP A 301 22.95 -3.34 -17.88
N HIS A 302 23.84 -3.32 -16.89
CA HIS A 302 23.58 -2.72 -15.58
C HIS A 302 23.51 -1.19 -15.64
N LYS A 303 24.40 -0.56 -16.42
CA LYS A 303 24.46 0.89 -16.57
C LYS A 303 23.21 1.40 -17.30
N GLY A 304 22.82 0.73 -18.39
CA GLY A 304 21.60 1.06 -19.13
C GLY A 304 20.32 0.94 -18.30
N ARG A 305 20.23 -0.04 -17.38
CA ARG A 305 19.10 -0.15 -16.45
C ARG A 305 19.00 1.07 -15.54
N VAL A 306 20.11 1.43 -14.90
CA VAL A 306 20.18 2.55 -13.96
C VAL A 306 19.93 3.89 -14.65
N GLU A 307 20.45 4.08 -15.87
CA GLU A 307 20.19 5.28 -16.67
C GLU A 307 18.71 5.43 -17.00
N CYS A 308 18.07 4.37 -17.52
CA CYS A 308 16.63 4.38 -17.81
C CYS A 308 15.78 4.66 -16.57
N TRP A 309 16.08 3.97 -15.45
CA TRP A 309 15.37 4.18 -14.20
C TRP A 309 15.56 5.58 -13.63
N SER A 310 16.79 6.10 -13.66
CA SER A 310 17.11 7.44 -13.15
C SER A 310 16.43 8.52 -13.98
N PHE A 311 16.48 8.42 -15.31
CA PHE A 311 15.81 9.34 -16.22
C PHE A 311 14.29 9.36 -15.99
N PHE A 312 13.69 8.18 -15.89
CA PHE A 312 12.25 8.05 -15.70
C PHE A 312 11.80 8.53 -14.31
N SER A 313 12.53 8.17 -13.24
CA SER A 313 12.28 8.68 -11.88
C SER A 313 12.40 10.20 -11.81
N PHE A 314 13.46 10.79 -12.38
CA PHE A 314 13.65 12.23 -12.35
C PHE A 314 12.54 12.96 -13.11
N SER A 315 12.12 12.42 -14.25
CA SER A 315 11.00 12.97 -15.03
C SER A 315 9.68 12.95 -14.24
N LEU A 316 9.38 11.86 -13.54
CA LEU A 316 8.20 11.76 -12.68
C LEU A 316 8.27 12.70 -11.48
N LEU A 317 9.46 12.86 -10.88
CA LEU A 317 9.66 13.77 -9.75
C LEU A 317 9.44 15.22 -10.16
N LEU A 318 9.99 15.62 -11.31
CA LEU A 318 9.83 16.96 -11.86
C LEU A 318 8.36 17.25 -12.18
N LEU A 319 7.68 16.31 -12.86
CA LEU A 319 6.27 16.43 -13.18
C LEU A 319 5.40 16.51 -11.92
N GLY A 320 5.60 15.60 -10.95
CA GLY A 320 4.86 15.60 -9.69
C GLY A 320 5.06 16.89 -8.88
N SER A 321 6.30 17.39 -8.83
CA SER A 321 6.63 18.65 -8.15
C SER A 321 6.03 19.86 -8.84
N SER A 322 6.01 19.88 -10.19
CA SER A 322 5.34 20.94 -10.95
C SER A 322 3.83 20.97 -10.71
N LEU A 323 3.17 19.82 -10.63
CA LEU A 323 1.74 19.74 -10.30
C LEU A 323 1.46 20.19 -8.86
N ALA A 324 2.34 19.85 -7.91
CA ALA A 324 2.26 20.36 -6.55
C ALA A 324 2.38 21.89 -6.50
N PHE A 325 3.26 22.46 -7.32
CA PHE A 325 3.42 23.91 -7.45
C PHE A 325 2.21 24.59 -8.11
N VAL A 326 1.59 23.97 -9.12
CA VAL A 326 0.40 24.47 -9.81
C VAL A 326 -0.86 24.45 -8.93
N GLY A 327 -0.82 23.74 -7.80
CA GLY A 327 -1.90 23.77 -6.79
C GLY A 327 -2.60 22.44 -6.56
N ILE A 328 -2.11 21.31 -7.10
CA ILE A 328 -2.59 19.97 -6.73
C ILE A 328 -1.83 19.53 -5.47
N PRO A 329 -2.43 19.61 -4.27
CA PRO A 329 -1.72 19.36 -3.02
C PRO A 329 -1.19 17.92 -2.97
N VAL A 330 -0.01 17.74 -2.40
CA VAL A 330 0.53 16.41 -2.11
C VAL A 330 -0.27 15.84 -0.93
N ASN A 331 -1.23 14.97 -1.24
CA ASN A 331 -2.16 14.41 -0.27
C ASN A 331 -2.25 12.88 -0.41
N LYS A 332 -1.92 12.18 0.68
CA LYS A 332 -1.94 10.71 0.77
C LYS A 332 -3.38 10.17 0.80
N SER A 333 -4.25 10.77 1.61
CA SER A 333 -5.62 10.29 1.87
C SER A 333 -6.44 10.25 0.58
N LEU A 334 -6.31 11.29 -0.26
CA LEU A 334 -6.93 11.35 -1.58
C LEU A 334 -6.14 10.61 -2.66
N TYR A 335 -4.90 10.20 -2.36
CA TYR A 335 -3.93 9.65 -3.31
C TYR A 335 -3.85 10.50 -4.60
N THR A 336 -3.60 11.79 -4.39
CA THR A 336 -3.49 12.80 -5.46
C THR A 336 -2.43 12.44 -6.50
N ILE A 337 -2.61 12.95 -7.73
CA ILE A 337 -1.66 12.68 -8.83
C ILE A 337 -0.26 13.22 -8.50
N SER A 338 -0.15 14.40 -7.91
CA SER A 338 1.15 14.94 -7.47
C SER A 338 1.83 14.02 -6.46
N TYR A 339 1.10 13.55 -5.45
CA TYR A 339 1.57 12.57 -4.48
C TYR A 339 2.00 11.24 -5.12
N MET A 340 1.16 10.68 -6.00
CA MET A 340 1.44 9.44 -6.73
C MET A 340 2.75 9.53 -7.53
N LEU A 341 2.94 10.62 -8.28
CA LEU A 341 4.13 10.82 -9.11
C LEU A 341 5.40 10.99 -8.28
N ILE A 342 5.35 11.82 -7.23
CA ILE A 342 6.49 12.06 -6.32
C ILE A 342 6.89 10.76 -5.62
N THR A 343 5.92 10.03 -5.06
CA THR A 343 6.19 8.79 -4.32
C THR A 343 6.66 7.67 -5.25
N SER A 344 6.13 7.57 -6.46
CA SER A 344 6.61 6.62 -7.48
C SER A 344 8.04 6.93 -7.94
N ALA A 345 8.37 8.22 -8.10
CA ALA A 345 9.72 8.65 -8.46
C ALA A 345 10.74 8.26 -7.39
N LEU A 346 10.43 8.54 -6.12
CA LEU A 346 11.25 8.18 -4.98
C LEU A 346 11.35 6.66 -4.77
N ALA A 347 10.28 5.91 -5.04
CA ALA A 347 10.31 4.45 -5.06
C ALA A 347 11.28 3.93 -6.13
N GLY A 348 11.26 4.52 -7.34
CA GLY A 348 12.19 4.18 -8.42
C GLY A 348 13.65 4.50 -8.12
N ILE A 349 13.92 5.66 -7.49
CA ILE A 349 15.28 6.03 -7.04
C ILE A 349 15.75 5.03 -5.98
N THR A 350 14.90 4.73 -4.99
CA THR A 350 15.20 3.76 -3.93
C THR A 350 15.49 2.38 -4.52
N PHE A 351 14.67 1.92 -5.46
CA PHE A 351 14.88 0.66 -6.16
C PHE A 351 16.20 0.64 -6.93
N SER A 352 16.54 1.72 -7.65
CA SER A 352 17.79 1.83 -8.39
C SER A 352 19.02 1.79 -7.48
N VAL A 353 18.97 2.47 -6.33
CA VAL A 353 20.04 2.44 -5.32
C VAL A 353 20.18 1.04 -4.73
N LEU A 354 19.08 0.41 -4.31
CA LEU A 354 19.11 -0.94 -3.74
C LEU A 354 19.62 -1.98 -4.75
N TYR A 355 19.25 -1.84 -6.02
CA TYR A 355 19.76 -2.67 -7.10
C TYR A 355 21.29 -2.57 -7.23
N LEU A 356 21.83 -1.36 -7.23
CA LEU A 356 23.28 -1.14 -7.27
C LEU A 356 23.98 -1.74 -6.04
N VAL A 357 23.48 -1.48 -4.84
CA VAL A 357 24.09 -1.93 -3.58
C VAL A 357 24.07 -3.46 -3.46
N VAL A 358 22.93 -4.09 -3.72
CA VAL A 358 22.70 -5.51 -3.43
C VAL A 358 23.08 -6.41 -4.60
N ASP A 359 22.68 -6.06 -5.82
CA ASP A 359 22.84 -6.94 -6.98
C ASP A 359 24.10 -6.64 -7.81
N VAL A 360 24.62 -5.41 -7.79
CA VAL A 360 25.84 -5.03 -8.54
C VAL A 360 27.09 -5.05 -7.65
N TYR A 361 27.09 -4.32 -6.54
CA TYR A 361 28.24 -4.28 -5.61
C TYR A 361 28.32 -5.49 -4.68
N GLY A 362 27.26 -6.29 -4.60
CA GLY A 362 27.29 -7.57 -3.89
C GLY A 362 27.34 -7.45 -2.36
N TYR A 363 26.88 -6.35 -1.76
CA TYR A 363 26.77 -6.16 -0.30
C TYR A 363 25.65 -7.01 0.33
N ARG A 364 25.56 -8.29 -0.04
CA ARG A 364 24.47 -9.19 0.33
C ARG A 364 24.43 -9.48 1.83
N TRP A 365 25.57 -9.53 2.50
CA TRP A 365 25.63 -9.90 3.92
C TRP A 365 24.87 -8.91 4.81
N VAL A 366 25.01 -7.59 4.55
CA VAL A 366 24.28 -6.54 5.27
C VAL A 366 22.79 -6.57 4.95
N SER A 367 22.42 -6.99 3.73
CA SER A 367 21.03 -7.04 3.30
C SER A 367 20.29 -8.34 3.67
N LEU A 368 20.96 -9.35 4.23
CA LEU A 368 20.33 -10.65 4.55
C LEU A 368 19.09 -10.54 5.46
N PRO A 369 19.10 -9.75 6.57
CA PRO A 369 17.92 -9.62 7.42
C PRO A 369 16.74 -8.99 6.67
N LEU A 370 17.02 -7.94 5.89
CA LEU A 370 16.00 -7.24 5.09
C LEU A 370 15.47 -8.12 3.96
N GLU A 371 16.33 -8.91 3.32
CA GLU A 371 15.92 -9.88 2.30
C GLU A 371 14.99 -10.93 2.90
N TRP A 372 15.32 -11.46 4.09
CA TRP A 372 14.47 -12.42 4.79
C TRP A 372 13.11 -11.81 5.14
N MET A 373 13.08 -10.60 5.70
CA MET A 373 11.84 -9.87 5.98
C MET A 373 11.00 -9.68 4.72
N GLY A 374 11.64 -9.36 3.59
CA GLY A 374 10.97 -9.21 2.31
C GLY A 374 10.35 -10.50 1.77
N ARG A 375 11.04 -11.63 1.92
CA ARG A 375 10.51 -12.94 1.50
C ARG A 375 9.28 -13.35 2.32
N HIS A 376 9.22 -12.97 3.59
CA HIS A 376 8.15 -13.28 4.54
C HIS A 376 7.20 -12.10 4.80
N SER A 377 7.18 -11.09 3.91
CA SER A 377 6.49 -9.82 4.15
C SER A 377 5.01 -9.96 4.49
N LEU A 378 4.28 -10.86 3.81
CA LEU A 378 2.85 -11.07 4.04
C LEU A 378 2.60 -11.65 5.44
N SER A 379 3.41 -12.62 5.87
CA SER A 379 3.31 -13.23 7.19
C SER A 379 3.62 -12.21 8.29
N ILE A 380 4.67 -11.41 8.10
CA ILE A 380 5.01 -10.34 9.05
C ILE A 380 3.89 -9.30 9.11
N PHE A 381 3.35 -8.87 7.96
CA PHE A 381 2.21 -7.97 7.91
C PHE A 381 1.01 -8.51 8.69
N VAL A 382 0.61 -9.76 8.44
CA VAL A 382 -0.50 -10.44 9.15
C VAL A 382 -0.27 -10.40 10.66
N LEU A 383 0.93 -10.78 11.11
CA LEU A 383 1.29 -10.84 12.52
C LEU A 383 1.31 -9.46 13.21
N LEU A 384 1.70 -8.42 12.47
CA LEU A 384 1.68 -7.03 12.95
C LEU A 384 0.25 -6.52 13.05
N THR A 385 -0.55 -6.61 11.98
CA THR A 385 -1.91 -6.04 11.95
C THR A 385 -2.87 -6.74 12.90
N SER A 386 -2.65 -8.02 13.19
CA SER A 386 -3.45 -8.79 14.14
C SER A 386 -3.00 -8.63 15.61
N ASN A 387 -1.99 -7.80 15.87
CA ASN A 387 -1.35 -7.66 17.19
C ASN A 387 -0.84 -8.98 17.81
N LEU A 388 -0.76 -10.07 17.04
CA LEU A 388 -0.37 -11.38 17.54
C LEU A 388 1.04 -11.39 18.12
N ILE A 389 1.95 -10.60 17.54
CA ILE A 389 3.31 -10.44 18.08
C ILE A 389 3.27 -9.81 19.48
N ILE A 390 2.47 -8.76 19.66
CA ILE A 390 2.35 -8.05 20.93
C ILE A 390 1.74 -8.99 21.97
N ILE A 391 0.65 -9.68 21.61
CA ILE A 391 -0.01 -10.66 22.48
C ILE A 391 0.96 -11.77 22.89
N ALA A 392 1.72 -12.31 21.95
CA ALA A 392 2.71 -13.35 22.24
C ALA A 392 3.80 -12.86 23.20
N ILE A 393 4.34 -11.65 23.00
CA ILE A 393 5.36 -11.06 23.88
C ILE A 393 4.79 -10.75 25.26
N GLN A 394 3.58 -10.18 25.35
CA GLN A 394 2.90 -9.90 26.62
C GLN A 394 2.51 -11.17 27.37
N GLY A 395 2.24 -12.26 26.65
CA GLY A 395 1.93 -13.56 27.23
C GLY A 395 3.07 -14.16 28.05
N PHE A 396 4.32 -13.74 27.81
CA PHE A 396 5.45 -14.07 28.68
C PHE A 396 5.51 -13.08 29.86
N TYR A 397 5.15 -13.56 31.05
CA TYR A 397 5.19 -12.80 32.29
C TYR A 397 5.93 -13.56 33.39
N TRP A 398 6.52 -12.82 34.33
CA TRP A 398 7.23 -13.42 35.46
C TRP A 398 6.39 -13.40 36.73
N SER A 399 6.01 -14.59 37.21
CA SER A 399 5.19 -14.83 38.42
C SER A 399 3.75 -14.30 38.38
N LYS A 400 3.54 -13.02 38.02
CA LYS A 400 2.22 -12.38 37.93
C LYS A 400 2.01 -11.77 36.53
N PRO A 401 0.79 -11.80 35.97
CA PRO A 401 0.48 -11.25 34.64
C PRO A 401 0.82 -9.75 34.48
N GLU A 402 0.80 -9.01 35.58
CA GLU A 402 1.16 -7.58 35.64
C GLU A 402 2.65 -7.34 35.35
N ASN A 403 3.50 -8.34 35.58
CA ASN A 403 4.95 -8.25 35.39
C ASN A 403 5.36 -8.84 34.04
N ASN A 404 4.72 -8.35 32.97
CA ASN A 404 5.02 -8.75 31.61
C ASN A 404 6.29 -8.06 31.08
N ILE A 405 6.92 -8.67 30.07
CA ILE A 405 8.19 -8.18 29.50
C ILE A 405 8.07 -6.73 29.01
N ILE A 406 6.93 -6.37 28.40
CA ILE A 406 6.72 -5.02 27.88
C ILE A 406 6.67 -3.99 29.02
N HIS A 407 5.97 -4.29 30.11
CA HIS A 407 5.85 -3.42 31.27
C HIS A 407 7.22 -3.19 31.92
N GLN A 408 8.08 -4.22 32.00
CA GLN A 408 9.44 -4.07 32.48
C GLN A 408 10.30 -3.18 31.57
N ILE A 409 10.20 -3.36 30.25
CA ILE A 409 10.91 -2.52 29.28
C ILE A 409 10.45 -1.07 29.41
N VAL A 410 9.13 -0.82 29.40
CA VAL A 410 8.56 0.54 29.53
C VAL A 410 8.95 1.17 30.87
N ALA A 411 8.84 0.44 31.98
CA ALA A 411 9.26 0.94 33.30
C ALA A 411 10.75 1.30 33.34
N SER A 412 11.61 0.56 32.63
CA SER A 412 13.05 0.85 32.55
C SER A 412 13.39 2.11 31.72
N PHE A 413 12.54 2.46 30.76
CA PHE A 413 12.71 3.64 29.89
C PHE A 413 12.01 4.90 30.42
N VAL A 414 10.93 4.76 31.20
CA VAL A 414 10.15 5.90 31.75
C VAL A 414 10.72 6.40 33.10
N HIS A 415 11.47 5.57 33.82
CA HIS A 415 12.13 5.95 35.08
C HIS A 415 13.61 6.38 34.93
N ARG A 416 14.07 6.64 33.70
CA ARG A 416 15.30 7.40 33.40
C ARG A 416 14.92 8.66 32.65
#